data_AF-A0A9E3QB33-F1
#
_entry.id   AF-A0A9E3QB33-F1
#
_cell.length_a   1.000
_cell.length_b   1.000
_cell.length_c   1.000
_cell.angle_alpha   90.00
_cell.angle_beta   90.00
_cell.angle_gamma   90.00
#
_symmetry.space_group_name_H-M   'P 1'
#
loop_
_entity.id
_entity.type
_entity.pdbx_description
1 polymer ?
#
loop_
_entity_poly.entity_id
_entity_poly.type
_entity_poly.pdbx_seq_one_letter_code
_entity_poly.pdbx_strand_id
1 'polypeptide(L)'
;MTDEATGVTPPEPKERQGLLIVYTGNGKGKTTAALGLAFRALGHGMKILMIQYIKGKWKTGEKKLADRLAPDIEIRPMGDGFTWDTNNPAQDIATTARIWEVSREAIQSGKYDIVILDEINVVMKLGYLDPQVVVDFLKGRDPRLHVVLTGRGAPPAIIEAADLVSEVQMVKHPFRPDPNRPHKPSRAEGIKAQRGIEF
;
A
#
# COMPACT_ATOMS: atom_id res chain seq x y z
N MET A 1 -18.66 -3.63 -19.40
CA MET A 1 -18.36 -3.04 -20.73
C MET A 1 -18.48 -1.54 -20.56
N THR A 2 -17.37 -0.81 -20.61
CA THR A 2 -17.35 0.66 -20.54
C THR A 2 -17.35 1.20 -21.95
N ASP A 3 -18.33 2.04 -22.28
CA ASP A 3 -18.41 2.80 -23.53
C ASP A 3 -17.28 3.85 -23.54
N GLU A 4 -16.24 3.62 -24.34
CA GLU A 4 -15.15 4.57 -24.58
C GLU A 4 -15.51 5.66 -25.61
N ALA A 5 -16.77 5.74 -26.07
CA ALA A 5 -17.14 6.50 -27.26
C ALA A 5 -17.68 7.93 -27.05
N THR A 6 -17.94 8.40 -25.82
CA THR A 6 -18.67 9.68 -25.62
C THR A 6 -17.89 10.79 -24.93
N GLY A 7 -16.73 10.52 -24.33
CA GLY A 7 -15.98 11.53 -23.56
C GLY A 7 -16.77 12.11 -22.38
N VAL A 8 -17.89 11.49 -22.01
CA VAL A 8 -18.74 11.92 -20.89
C VAL A 8 -18.19 11.26 -19.62
N THR A 9 -17.62 12.08 -18.74
CA THR A 9 -17.31 11.66 -17.37
C THR A 9 -18.61 11.17 -16.72
N PRO A 10 -18.65 9.96 -16.13
CA PRO A 10 -19.81 9.51 -15.38
C PRO A 10 -20.21 10.57 -14.34
N PRO A 11 -21.52 10.78 -14.09
CA PRO A 11 -21.95 11.77 -13.11
C PRO A 11 -21.34 11.45 -11.75
N GLU A 12 -20.73 12.45 -11.11
CA GLU A 12 -20.22 12.26 -9.75
C GLU A 12 -21.39 11.94 -8.80
N PRO A 13 -21.23 10.95 -7.90
CA PRO A 13 -22.25 10.66 -6.91
C PRO A 13 -22.49 11.88 -6.01
N LYS A 14 -23.74 12.09 -5.58
CA LYS A 14 -24.12 13.22 -4.71
C LYS A 14 -23.34 13.25 -3.39
N GLU A 15 -22.92 12.09 -2.91
CA GLU A 15 -22.08 11.95 -1.72
C GLU A 15 -20.98 10.92 -2.00
N ARG A 16 -19.75 11.28 -1.64
CA ARG A 16 -18.59 10.41 -1.79
C ARG A 16 -18.58 9.36 -0.67
N GLN A 17 -18.44 8.09 -1.05
CA GLN A 17 -18.33 6.97 -0.11
C GLN A 17 -16.88 6.47 -0.07
N GLY A 18 -16.30 6.52 1.12
CA GLY A 18 -14.95 6.11 1.45
C GLY A 18 -14.83 4.59 1.51
N LEU A 19 -13.86 4.05 0.77
CA LEU A 19 -13.67 2.61 0.59
C LEU A 19 -12.48 2.12 1.39
N LEU A 20 -12.62 0.94 1.99
CA LEU A 20 -11.52 0.13 2.49
C LEU A 20 -11.03 -0.80 1.38
N ILE A 21 -9.83 -0.54 0.87
CA ILE A 21 -9.25 -1.24 -0.28
C ILE A 21 -8.04 -2.04 0.20
N VAL A 22 -7.95 -3.30 -0.21
CA VAL A 22 -6.84 -4.20 0.15
C VAL A 22 -6.14 -4.71 -1.10
N TYR A 23 -4.83 -4.45 -1.19
CA TYR A 23 -3.94 -5.07 -2.17
C TYR A 23 -3.04 -6.09 -1.48
N THR A 24 -3.34 -7.38 -1.67
CA THR A 24 -2.63 -8.51 -1.04
C THR A 24 -2.02 -9.45 -2.10
N GLY A 25 -1.54 -10.61 -1.68
CA GLY A 25 -1.01 -11.64 -2.56
C GLY A 25 0.51 -11.61 -2.72
N ASN A 26 1.03 -12.68 -3.31
CA ASN A 26 2.46 -12.94 -3.37
C ASN A 26 3.20 -12.29 -4.55
N GLY A 27 2.47 -11.79 -5.54
CA GLY A 27 3.02 -11.12 -6.71
C GLY A 27 3.51 -9.71 -6.41
N LYS A 28 4.39 -9.22 -7.30
CA LYS A 28 4.78 -7.81 -7.34
C LYS A 28 3.61 -7.01 -7.93
N GLY A 29 3.24 -5.90 -7.29
CA GLY A 29 2.19 -5.02 -7.82
C GLY A 29 1.37 -4.29 -6.76
N LYS A 30 1.38 -4.74 -5.49
CA LYS A 30 0.52 -4.20 -4.42
C LYS A 30 0.75 -2.71 -4.14
N THR A 31 1.97 -2.35 -3.73
CA THR A 31 2.35 -0.96 -3.45
C THR A 31 2.21 -0.08 -4.69
N THR A 32 2.64 -0.57 -5.86
CA THR A 32 2.51 0.17 -7.13
C THR A 32 1.05 0.39 -7.54
N ALA A 33 0.15 -0.54 -7.23
CA ALA A 33 -1.30 -0.37 -7.47
C ALA A 33 -1.87 0.72 -6.54
N ALA A 34 -1.49 0.72 -5.27
CA ALA A 34 -1.87 1.78 -4.33
C ALA A 34 -1.35 3.16 -4.76
N LEU A 35 -0.11 3.23 -5.26
CA LEU A 35 0.46 4.46 -5.81
C LEU A 35 -0.19 4.89 -7.13
N GLY A 36 -0.58 3.93 -7.98
CA GLY A 36 -1.35 4.21 -9.20
C GLY A 36 -2.72 4.81 -8.87
N LEU A 37 -3.38 4.31 -7.80
CA LEU A 37 -4.59 4.91 -7.27
C LEU A 37 -4.34 6.34 -6.74
N ALA A 38 -3.26 6.54 -5.98
CA ALA A 38 -2.87 7.87 -5.51
C ALA A 38 -2.64 8.85 -6.67
N PHE A 39 -1.95 8.41 -7.73
CA PHE A 39 -1.69 9.23 -8.90
C PHE A 39 -2.98 9.63 -9.62
N ARG A 40 -3.95 8.70 -9.74
CA ARG A 40 -5.29 9.03 -10.24
C ARG A 40 -5.96 10.08 -9.35
N ALA A 41 -5.93 9.90 -8.04
CA ALA A 41 -6.54 10.83 -7.08
C ALA A 41 -5.91 12.23 -7.13
N LEU A 42 -4.59 12.33 -7.29
CA LEU A 42 -3.88 13.60 -7.50
C LEU A 42 -4.37 14.33 -8.75
N GLY A 43 -4.65 13.60 -9.84
CA GLY A 43 -5.23 14.18 -11.05
C GLY A 43 -6.61 14.82 -10.82
N HIS A 44 -7.28 14.47 -9.73
CA HIS A 44 -8.56 15.05 -9.28
C HIS A 44 -8.41 16.01 -8.09
N GLY A 45 -7.19 16.46 -7.77
CA GLY A 45 -6.94 17.45 -6.71
C GLY A 45 -7.13 16.92 -5.29
N MET A 46 -7.14 15.60 -5.11
CA MET A 46 -7.29 14.96 -3.80
C MET A 46 -5.99 14.97 -3.02
N LYS A 47 -6.08 14.98 -1.68
CA LYS A 47 -4.93 14.92 -0.77
C LYS A 47 -4.65 13.49 -0.29
N ILE A 48 -3.39 13.07 -0.37
CA ILE A 48 -2.99 11.68 -0.05
C ILE A 48 -1.91 11.65 1.01
N LEU A 49 -2.05 10.74 1.96
CA LEU A 49 -0.97 10.31 2.83
C LEU A 49 -0.67 8.83 2.61
N MET A 50 0.61 8.49 2.51
CA MET A 50 1.08 7.11 2.57
C MET A 50 2.01 6.93 3.75
N ILE A 51 1.72 5.95 4.61
CA ILE A 51 2.54 5.57 5.77
C ILE A 51 3.09 4.18 5.50
N GLN A 52 4.41 4.00 5.56
CA GLN A 52 5.07 2.73 5.26
C GLN A 52 5.55 2.06 6.55
N TYR A 53 5.02 0.86 6.82
CA TYR A 53 5.25 0.10 8.05
C TYR A 53 6.59 -0.64 8.07
N ILE A 54 7.14 -0.99 6.90
CA ILE A 54 8.40 -1.76 6.79
C ILE A 54 9.55 -0.88 6.32
N LYS A 55 9.33 0.01 5.35
CA LYS A 55 10.43 0.82 4.78
C LYS A 55 10.92 1.86 5.79
N GLY A 56 12.22 1.82 6.10
CA GLY A 56 12.91 2.84 6.89
C GLY A 56 13.47 3.99 6.06
N LYS A 57 14.62 4.57 6.45
CA LYS A 57 15.20 5.80 5.86
C LYS A 57 15.62 5.70 4.38
N TRP A 58 15.31 4.61 3.69
CA TRP A 58 15.71 4.40 2.30
C TRP A 58 14.94 5.33 1.36
N LYS A 59 15.67 6.08 0.52
CA LYS A 59 15.07 7.05 -0.41
C LYS A 59 14.52 6.32 -1.64
N THR A 60 13.26 5.92 -1.59
CA THR A 60 12.59 5.32 -2.74
C THR A 60 12.29 6.36 -3.82
N GLY A 61 12.11 5.93 -5.08
CA GLY A 61 11.72 6.82 -6.17
C GLY A 61 10.42 7.59 -5.88
N GLU A 62 9.46 6.93 -5.24
CA GLU A 62 8.14 7.48 -4.95
C GLU A 62 8.20 8.58 -3.88
N LYS A 63 9.02 8.42 -2.83
CA LYS A 63 9.23 9.49 -1.84
C LYS A 63 9.81 10.74 -2.47
N LYS A 64 10.78 10.58 -3.39
CA LYS A 64 11.37 11.72 -4.12
C LYS A 64 10.36 12.45 -4.99
N LEU A 65 9.42 11.72 -5.60
CA LEU A 65 8.34 12.33 -6.37
C LEU A 65 7.33 13.02 -5.45
N ALA A 66 6.94 12.38 -4.35
CA ALA A 66 6.03 12.96 -3.38
C ALA A 66 6.54 14.29 -2.82
N ASP A 67 7.84 14.40 -2.53
CA ASP A 67 8.46 15.66 -2.08
C ASP A 67 8.34 16.81 -3.09
N ARG A 68 8.26 16.49 -4.40
CA ARG A 68 8.04 17.49 -5.46
C ARG A 68 6.57 17.84 -5.65
N LEU A 69 5.67 16.95 -5.23
CA LEU A 69 4.22 17.09 -5.34
C LEU A 69 3.57 17.53 -4.01
N ALA A 70 4.39 17.90 -3.02
CA ALA A 70 3.89 18.46 -1.78
C ALA A 70 3.16 19.80 -2.04
N PRO A 71 2.07 20.10 -1.31
CA PRO A 71 1.54 19.37 -0.16
C PRO A 71 0.49 18.28 -0.50
N ASP A 72 0.23 18.00 -1.78
CA ASP A 72 -0.92 17.16 -2.18
C ASP A 72 -0.70 15.67 -1.89
N ILE A 73 0.55 15.21 -1.89
CA ILE A 73 0.93 13.87 -1.43
C ILE A 73 2.08 13.92 -0.44
N GLU A 74 1.94 13.15 0.64
CA GLU A 74 2.97 12.93 1.63
C GLU A 74 3.27 11.43 1.77
N ILE A 75 4.55 11.05 1.78
CA ILE A 75 4.98 9.68 2.05
C ILE A 75 5.85 9.67 3.31
N ARG A 76 5.44 8.92 4.33
CA ARG A 76 6.13 8.75 5.61
C ARG A 76 6.71 7.34 5.71
N PRO A 77 7.99 7.12 5.37
CA PRO A 77 8.66 5.86 5.64
C PRO A 77 9.02 5.80 7.13
N MET A 78 8.31 4.97 7.90
CA MET A 78 8.40 4.99 9.36
C MET A 78 8.88 3.69 9.98
N GLY A 79 8.96 2.61 9.20
CA GLY A 79 9.48 1.31 9.65
C GLY A 79 10.99 1.33 9.87
N ASP A 80 11.52 0.23 10.39
CA ASP A 80 12.96 0.09 10.68
C ASP A 80 13.74 -0.58 9.54
N GLY A 81 13.08 -0.89 8.42
CA GLY A 81 13.61 -1.78 7.39
C GLY A 81 12.95 -3.15 7.49
N PHE A 82 13.51 -4.12 6.77
CA PHE A 82 12.97 -5.47 6.80
C PHE A 82 13.20 -6.14 8.16
N THR A 83 12.13 -6.72 8.73
CA THR A 83 12.09 -7.29 10.10
C THR A 83 13.04 -8.46 10.34
N TRP A 84 13.61 -9.06 9.28
CA TRP A 84 14.62 -10.11 9.39
C TRP A 84 16.03 -9.59 9.62
N ASP A 85 16.28 -8.28 9.44
CA ASP A 85 17.59 -7.68 9.69
C ASP A 85 17.75 -7.24 11.15
N THR A 86 16.66 -6.97 11.87
CA THR A 86 16.68 -6.41 13.24
C THR A 86 16.87 -7.44 14.34
N ASN A 87 16.54 -8.72 14.10
CA ASN A 87 16.60 -9.83 15.09
C ASN A 87 16.05 -9.45 16.48
N ASN A 88 15.11 -8.49 16.54
CA ASN A 88 14.60 -7.88 17.76
C ASN A 88 13.08 -7.62 17.67
N PRO A 89 12.25 -8.65 17.95
CA PRO A 89 10.79 -8.55 17.86
C PRO A 89 10.19 -7.48 18.77
N ALA A 90 10.80 -7.19 19.93
CA ALA A 90 10.30 -6.17 20.84
C ALA A 90 10.38 -4.76 20.23
N GLN A 91 11.46 -4.48 19.49
CA GLN A 91 11.60 -3.24 18.74
C GLN A 91 10.57 -3.17 17.60
N ASP A 92 10.39 -4.24 16.83
CA ASP A 92 9.43 -4.25 15.72
C ASP A 92 7.99 -3.98 16.20
N ILE A 93 7.59 -4.54 17.36
CA ILE A 93 6.30 -4.30 18.01
C ILE A 93 6.18 -2.83 18.44
N ALA A 94 7.20 -2.29 19.11
CA ALA A 94 7.20 -0.89 19.55
C ALA A 94 7.14 0.09 18.36
N THR A 95 7.89 -0.18 17.30
CA THR A 95 7.85 0.59 16.05
C THR A 95 6.47 0.49 15.41
N THR A 96 5.90 -0.71 15.29
CA THR A 96 4.55 -0.91 14.74
C THR A 96 3.50 -0.13 15.54
N ALA A 97 3.54 -0.17 16.87
CA ALA A 97 2.63 0.57 17.73
C ALA A 97 2.73 2.09 17.48
N ARG A 98 3.95 2.64 17.40
CA ARG A 98 4.16 4.07 17.09
C ARG A 98 3.63 4.45 15.71
N ILE A 99 3.85 3.63 14.69
CA ILE A 99 3.34 3.88 13.33
C ILE A 99 1.81 3.82 13.30
N TRP A 100 1.22 2.89 14.08
CA TRP A 100 -0.22 2.77 14.22
C TRP A 100 -0.84 4.03 14.83
N GLU A 101 -0.26 4.58 15.90
CA GLU A 101 -0.73 5.85 16.49
C GLU A 101 -0.75 6.98 15.45
N VAL A 102 0.33 7.15 14.68
CA VAL A 102 0.40 8.15 13.61
C VAL A 102 -0.62 7.89 12.49
N SER A 103 -0.92 6.62 12.22
CA SER A 103 -1.95 6.24 11.25
C SER A 103 -3.34 6.63 11.75
N ARG A 104 -3.64 6.39 13.03
CA ARG A 104 -4.92 6.79 13.63
C ARG A 104 -5.12 8.30 13.59
N GLU A 105 -4.11 9.05 14.00
CA GLU A 105 -4.13 10.52 13.97
C GLU A 105 -4.38 11.04 12.55
N ALA A 106 -3.69 10.48 11.55
CA ALA A 106 -3.89 10.87 10.16
C ALA A 106 -5.32 10.58 9.67
N ILE A 107 -5.85 9.38 9.97
CA ILE A 107 -7.20 8.96 9.58
C ILE A 107 -8.27 9.86 10.21
N GLN A 108 -8.07 10.31 11.46
CA GLN A 108 -9.01 11.17 12.16
C GLN A 108 -8.83 12.67 11.86
N SER A 109 -7.74 13.06 11.18
CA SER A 109 -7.39 14.47 11.01
C SER A 109 -8.32 15.26 10.07
N GLY A 110 -9.08 14.60 9.20
CA GLY A 110 -9.87 15.24 8.14
C GLY A 110 -9.03 15.94 7.06
N LYS A 111 -7.70 15.75 7.05
CA LYS A 111 -6.78 16.45 6.12
C LYS A 111 -6.58 15.74 4.78
N TYR A 112 -6.91 14.46 4.72
CA TYR A 112 -6.61 13.59 3.59
C TYR A 112 -7.88 12.97 3.03
N ASP A 113 -7.90 12.81 1.72
CA ASP A 113 -8.93 12.08 0.99
C ASP A 113 -8.62 10.59 0.90
N ILE A 114 -7.33 10.24 0.90
CA ILE A 114 -6.84 8.86 0.86
C ILE A 114 -5.70 8.70 1.88
N VAL A 115 -5.81 7.68 2.73
CA VAL A 115 -4.71 7.21 3.58
C VAL A 115 -4.29 5.80 3.14
N ILE A 116 -3.03 5.65 2.73
CA ILE A 116 -2.42 4.38 2.33
C ILE A 116 -1.55 3.88 3.47
N LEU A 117 -1.88 2.71 4.00
CA LEU A 117 -1.13 1.98 5.02
C LEU A 117 -0.32 0.88 4.32
N ASP A 118 0.87 1.24 3.85
CA ASP A 118 1.71 0.36 3.05
C ASP A 118 2.43 -0.67 3.92
N GLU A 119 2.31 -1.94 3.54
CA GLU A 119 2.83 -3.12 4.23
C GLU A 119 2.25 -3.37 5.64
N ILE A 120 1.13 -2.74 6.01
CA ILE A 120 0.44 -3.00 7.27
C ILE A 120 -0.02 -4.46 7.40
N ASN A 121 -0.38 -5.10 6.28
CA ASN A 121 -0.75 -6.52 6.28
C ASN A 121 0.37 -7.42 6.80
N VAL A 122 1.63 -7.03 6.54
CA VAL A 122 2.80 -7.81 6.96
C VAL A 122 2.97 -7.73 8.47
N VAL A 123 2.88 -6.54 9.08
CA VAL A 123 3.02 -6.40 10.54
C VAL A 123 1.86 -7.08 11.29
N MET A 124 0.66 -7.07 10.71
CA MET A 124 -0.48 -7.82 11.27
C MET A 124 -0.26 -9.34 11.16
N LYS A 125 0.23 -9.81 10.01
CA LYS A 125 0.56 -11.23 9.81
C LYS A 125 1.65 -11.72 10.76
N LEU A 126 2.61 -10.87 11.11
CA LEU A 126 3.67 -11.16 12.08
C LEU A 126 3.19 -11.07 13.54
N GLY A 127 1.94 -10.66 13.79
CA GLY A 127 1.37 -10.55 15.12
C GLY A 127 1.79 -9.29 15.88
N TYR A 128 2.36 -8.29 15.20
CA TYR A 128 2.81 -7.04 15.83
C TYR A 128 1.69 -6.02 16.01
N LEU A 129 0.58 -6.20 15.29
CA LEU A 129 -0.64 -5.42 15.38
C LEU A 129 -1.84 -6.36 15.22
N ASP A 130 -2.78 -6.31 16.17
CA ASP A 130 -4.00 -7.10 16.10
C ASP A 130 -4.89 -6.60 14.94
N PRO A 131 -5.26 -7.47 13.97
CA PRO A 131 -6.17 -7.09 12.89
C PRO A 131 -7.51 -6.53 13.38
N GLN A 132 -8.03 -7.03 14.51
CA GLN A 132 -9.33 -6.60 15.03
C GLN A 132 -9.29 -5.16 15.53
N VAL A 133 -8.16 -4.73 16.13
CA VAL A 133 -7.91 -3.33 16.52
C VAL A 133 -7.99 -2.40 15.29
N VAL A 134 -7.46 -2.84 14.15
CA VAL A 134 -7.51 -2.07 12.90
C VAL A 134 -8.93 -2.01 12.35
N VAL A 135 -9.63 -3.15 12.29
CA VAL A 135 -11.02 -3.23 11.81
C VAL A 135 -11.92 -2.33 12.64
N ASP A 136 -11.87 -2.44 13.97
CA ASP A 136 -12.75 -1.68 14.86
C ASP A 136 -12.47 -0.19 14.82
N PHE A 137 -11.21 0.21 14.71
CA PHE A 137 -10.86 1.61 14.49
C PHE A 137 -11.40 2.14 13.16
N LEU A 138 -11.25 1.38 12.07
CA LEU A 138 -11.66 1.81 10.73
C LEU A 138 -13.18 1.88 10.55
N LYS A 139 -13.99 1.24 11.41
CA LYS A 139 -15.46 1.43 11.43
C LYS A 139 -15.86 2.86 11.80
N GLY A 140 -15.03 3.55 12.59
CA GLY A 140 -15.28 4.92 13.07
C GLY A 140 -14.63 6.03 12.24
N ARG A 141 -14.06 5.72 11.07
CA ARG A 141 -13.41 6.72 10.20
C ARG A 141 -14.44 7.64 9.53
N ASP A 142 -13.99 8.79 9.02
CA ASP A 142 -14.83 9.65 8.15
C ASP A 142 -15.38 8.80 6.98
N PRO A 143 -16.71 8.76 6.76
CA PRO A 143 -17.32 7.91 5.75
C PRO A 143 -16.95 8.29 4.31
N ARG A 144 -16.21 9.40 4.08
CA ARG A 144 -15.70 9.82 2.76
C ARG A 144 -14.23 9.45 2.55
N LEU A 145 -13.51 9.08 3.60
CA LEU A 145 -12.09 8.74 3.55
C LEU A 145 -11.88 7.36 2.91
N HIS A 146 -11.09 7.29 1.84
CA HIS A 146 -10.57 6.00 1.37
C HIS A 146 -9.36 5.59 2.21
N VAL A 147 -9.32 4.31 2.58
CA VAL A 147 -8.18 3.72 3.28
C VAL A 147 -7.69 2.52 2.47
N VAL A 148 -6.41 2.50 2.16
CA VAL A 148 -5.79 1.44 1.35
C VAL A 148 -4.79 0.68 2.19
N LEU A 149 -4.93 -0.64 2.30
CA LEU A 149 -4.03 -1.52 3.02
C LEU A 149 -3.26 -2.35 1.99
N THR A 150 -1.94 -2.38 2.11
CA THR A 150 -1.10 -3.22 1.25
C THR A 150 -0.29 -4.22 2.06
N GLY A 151 0.22 -5.22 1.35
CA GLY A 151 1.21 -6.15 1.87
C GLY A 151 0.74 -7.59 1.77
N ARG A 152 1.68 -8.51 1.96
CA ARG A 152 1.41 -9.95 1.80
C ARG A 152 0.58 -10.49 2.96
N GLY A 153 -0.38 -11.35 2.65
CA GLY A 153 -1.12 -12.12 3.65
C GLY A 153 -2.01 -11.25 4.54
N ALA A 154 -2.82 -10.40 3.91
CA ALA A 154 -3.92 -9.72 4.60
C ALA A 154 -4.69 -10.69 5.51
N PRO A 155 -4.85 -10.39 6.82
CA PRO A 155 -5.59 -11.22 7.76
C PRO A 155 -7.06 -11.40 7.32
N PRO A 156 -7.72 -12.54 7.64
CA PRO A 156 -9.11 -12.79 7.27
C PRO A 156 -10.08 -11.68 7.70
N ALA A 157 -9.94 -11.16 8.92
CA ALA A 157 -10.78 -10.06 9.42
C ALA A 157 -10.66 -8.78 8.58
N ILE A 158 -9.48 -8.51 8.02
CA ILE A 158 -9.25 -7.35 7.13
C ILE A 158 -9.87 -7.60 5.76
N ILE A 159 -9.78 -8.82 5.24
CA ILE A 159 -10.41 -9.22 3.98
C ILE A 159 -11.94 -9.09 4.09
N GLU A 160 -12.52 -9.57 5.18
CA GLU A 160 -13.96 -9.51 5.44
C GLU A 160 -14.48 -8.08 5.58
N ALA A 161 -13.71 -7.20 6.24
CA ALA A 161 -14.10 -5.80 6.44
C ALA A 161 -13.93 -4.92 5.19
N ALA A 162 -13.18 -5.36 4.18
CA ALA A 162 -12.81 -4.54 3.02
C ALA A 162 -13.91 -4.50 1.95
N ASP A 163 -14.12 -3.31 1.37
CA ASP A 163 -15.04 -3.11 0.25
C ASP A 163 -14.45 -3.66 -1.06
N LEU A 164 -13.11 -3.66 -1.18
CA LEU A 164 -12.40 -4.20 -2.34
C LEU A 164 -11.16 -4.96 -1.88
N VAL A 165 -11.01 -6.20 -2.36
CA VAL A 165 -9.79 -6.99 -2.18
C VAL A 165 -9.28 -7.46 -3.54
N SER A 166 -8.03 -7.10 -3.85
CA SER A 166 -7.32 -7.57 -5.03
C SER A 166 -6.10 -8.38 -4.60
N GLU A 167 -6.07 -9.65 -4.99
CA GLU A 167 -4.91 -10.52 -4.81
C GLU A 167 -4.00 -10.47 -6.03
N VAL A 168 -2.78 -9.95 -5.86
CA VAL A 168 -1.76 -10.03 -6.91
C VAL A 168 -1.10 -11.40 -6.84
N GLN A 169 -1.47 -12.30 -7.73
CA GLN A 169 -0.85 -13.63 -7.82
C GLN A 169 0.50 -13.58 -8.54
N MET A 170 1.50 -14.30 -8.01
CA MET A 170 2.81 -14.41 -8.65
C MET A 170 2.79 -15.49 -9.73
N VAL A 171 2.28 -15.16 -10.93
CA VAL A 171 2.37 -16.08 -12.08
C VAL A 171 3.83 -16.30 -12.49
N LYS A 172 4.63 -15.22 -12.48
CA LYS A 172 6.07 -15.26 -12.75
C LYS A 172 6.77 -14.06 -12.10
N HIS A 173 8.04 -14.22 -11.74
CA HIS A 173 8.87 -13.12 -11.23
C HIS A 173 10.27 -13.16 -11.86
N PRO A 174 10.84 -12.02 -12.29
CA PRO A 174 12.16 -11.99 -12.93
C PRO A 174 13.29 -12.46 -12.02
N PHE A 175 13.10 -12.44 -10.70
CA PHE A 175 14.07 -12.95 -9.72
C PHE A 175 14.13 -14.48 -9.66
N ARG A 176 13.09 -15.17 -10.15
CA ARG A 176 13.07 -16.63 -10.20
C ARG A 176 13.54 -17.09 -11.58
N PRO A 177 14.51 -18.01 -11.64
CA PRO A 177 14.86 -18.69 -12.88
C PRO A 177 13.60 -19.36 -13.47
N ASP A 178 13.43 -19.28 -14.80
CA ASP A 178 12.38 -20.03 -15.50
C ASP A 178 13.05 -20.97 -16.52
N PRO A 179 13.08 -22.29 -16.24
CA PRO A 179 13.73 -23.26 -17.10
C PRO A 179 13.04 -23.41 -18.48
N ASN A 180 11.79 -22.95 -18.63
CA ASN A 180 11.03 -23.07 -19.88
C ASN A 180 11.28 -21.92 -20.88
N ARG A 181 12.33 -21.11 -20.69
CA ARG A 181 12.64 -19.96 -21.56
C ARG A 181 14.12 -19.89 -21.98
N PRO A 182 14.58 -20.77 -22.89
CA PRO A 182 16.00 -20.92 -23.23
C PRO A 182 16.62 -19.71 -23.97
N HIS A 183 15.82 -18.81 -24.56
CA HIS A 183 16.33 -17.73 -25.43
C HIS A 183 16.79 -16.44 -24.71
N LYS A 184 16.95 -16.43 -23.38
CA LYS A 184 17.50 -15.27 -22.64
C LYS A 184 18.54 -15.73 -21.60
N PRO A 185 19.80 -15.96 -22.00
CA PRO A 185 20.83 -16.60 -21.18
C PRO A 185 21.17 -15.84 -19.88
N SER A 186 20.91 -14.53 -19.78
CA SER A 186 21.11 -13.74 -18.55
C SER A 186 20.07 -13.99 -17.43
N ARG A 187 19.17 -14.98 -17.59
CA ARG A 187 18.07 -15.25 -16.65
C ARG A 187 18.17 -16.58 -15.90
N ALA A 188 19.25 -17.34 -16.08
CA ALA A 188 19.48 -18.60 -15.36
C ALA A 188 19.64 -18.38 -13.84
N GLU A 189 20.13 -17.20 -13.42
CA GLU A 189 20.35 -16.84 -12.01
C GLU A 189 19.28 -15.91 -11.44
N GLY A 190 18.25 -15.56 -12.23
CA GLY A 190 17.32 -14.48 -11.92
C GLY A 190 17.91 -13.09 -12.20
N ILE A 191 17.04 -12.11 -12.49
CA ILE A 191 17.44 -10.72 -12.75
C ILE A 191 17.52 -9.97 -11.42
N LYS A 192 18.61 -9.24 -11.16
CA LYS A 192 18.73 -8.39 -9.96
C LYS A 192 17.73 -7.23 -9.96
N ALA A 193 17.41 -6.69 -8.79
CA ALA A 193 16.54 -5.52 -8.67
C ALA A 193 17.08 -4.31 -9.46
N GLN A 194 16.18 -3.57 -10.11
CA GLN A 194 16.54 -2.43 -10.97
C GLN A 194 15.85 -1.16 -10.49
N ARG A 195 16.61 -0.06 -10.47
CA ARG A 195 16.10 1.28 -10.12
C ARG A 195 15.00 1.70 -11.11
N GLY A 196 13.91 2.27 -10.59
CA GLY A 196 12.72 2.66 -11.35
C GLY A 196 11.76 1.51 -11.65
N ILE A 197 12.13 0.28 -11.31
CA ILE A 197 11.29 -0.92 -11.50
C ILE A 197 10.97 -1.58 -10.16
N GLU A 198 11.98 -1.81 -9.32
CA GLU A 198 11.83 -2.45 -8.00
C GLU A 198 11.96 -1.45 -6.83
N PHE A 199 12.62 -0.30 -7.04
CA PHE A 199 12.80 0.77 -6.05
C PHE A 199 13.13 2.13 -6.70
#